data_AF-A0AAW0X3B3-F1
#
_entry.id   AF-A0AAW0X3B3-F1
#
_cell.length_a   1.000
_cell.length_b   1.000
_cell.length_c   1.000
_cell.angle_alpha   90.00
_cell.angle_beta   90.00
_cell.angle_gamma   90.00
#
_symmetry.space_group_name_H-M   'P 1'
#
loop_
_entity.id
_entity.type
_entity.pdbx_description
1 polymer ?
#
loop_
_entity_poly.entity_id
_entity_poly.type
_entity_poly.pdbx_seq_one_letter_code
_entity_poly.pdbx_strand_id
1 'polypeptide(L)'
;AALKMFDYLEPNVPVQIILENEVRYIPQLHELLENLSGRKCCVQLFVKHQFKHSQYGTSDSILQCLTNATGNSGCTVSHFTGNLQSLAVIPETITFLRLTLINNEHAEVICNGLNDLVKKQKLDYLGVHVMEGVSSDGLKALPIVNDKKLECCTLWLSDVRDDQVDKACGVIRALLTPQAKYKSIMFPRSRISFDKCKYLVRSLAQQGVKVKNKGGIRLSSPDTDKNKLEQLKQLAKRELHCEFYCSGESSMW
;
A
#
# COMPACT_ATOMS: atom_id res chain seq x y z
N ALA A 1 -4.49 -22.59 20.06
CA ALA A 1 -5.75 -22.82 19.30
C ALA A 1 -5.48 -22.81 17.80
N ALA A 2 -4.95 -21.73 17.23
CA ALA A 2 -4.67 -21.61 15.78
C ALA A 2 -3.77 -22.73 15.21
N LEU A 3 -2.69 -23.12 15.90
CA LEU A 3 -1.81 -24.21 15.47
C LEU A 3 -2.57 -25.54 15.23
N LYS A 4 -3.50 -25.88 16.14
CA LYS A 4 -4.34 -27.08 16.04
C LYS A 4 -5.40 -26.98 14.93
N MET A 5 -5.79 -25.77 14.52
CA MET A 5 -6.76 -25.60 13.43
C MET A 5 -6.16 -25.95 12.08
N PHE A 6 -4.83 -25.82 11.94
CA PHE A 6 -4.17 -26.11 10.66
C PHE A 6 -4.12 -27.60 10.36
N ASP A 7 -4.13 -28.48 11.37
CA ASP A 7 -4.21 -29.93 11.20
C ASP A 7 -5.44 -30.39 10.40
N TYR A 8 -6.47 -29.55 10.33
CA TYR A 8 -7.70 -29.80 9.61
C TYR A 8 -7.85 -28.98 8.32
N LEU A 9 -6.82 -28.21 7.93
CA LEU A 9 -6.86 -27.48 6.65
C LEU A 9 -6.71 -28.44 5.48
N GLU A 10 -7.70 -28.45 4.60
CA GLU A 10 -7.60 -29.14 3.33
C GLU A 10 -6.45 -28.53 2.48
N PRO A 11 -5.79 -29.35 1.64
CA PRO A 11 -4.80 -28.85 0.71
C PRO A 11 -5.38 -27.75 -0.19
N ASN A 12 -4.61 -26.70 -0.42
CA ASN A 12 -4.94 -25.54 -1.26
C ASN A 12 -6.01 -24.58 -0.71
N VAL A 13 -6.45 -24.74 0.54
CA VAL A 13 -7.31 -23.72 1.17
C VAL A 13 -6.51 -22.41 1.34
N PRO A 14 -7.06 -21.26 0.91
CA PRO A 14 -6.44 -19.97 1.18
C PRO A 14 -6.42 -19.67 2.68
N VAL A 15 -5.23 -19.42 3.24
CA VAL A 15 -5.05 -19.04 4.63
C VAL A 15 -4.76 -17.55 4.70
N GLN A 16 -5.64 -16.80 5.35
CA GLN A 16 -5.46 -15.36 5.54
C GLN A 16 -4.88 -15.09 6.94
N ILE A 17 -3.74 -14.41 6.98
CA ILE A 17 -3.06 -14.00 8.21
C ILE A 17 -3.07 -12.48 8.26
N ILE A 18 -3.77 -11.91 9.24
CA ILE A 18 -3.85 -10.45 9.43
C ILE A 18 -3.22 -10.10 10.77
N LEU A 19 -2.09 -9.39 10.72
CA LEU A 19 -1.35 -8.93 11.89
C LEU A 19 -1.59 -7.42 12.07
N GLU A 20 -2.61 -7.07 12.85
CA GLU A 20 -2.96 -5.68 13.19
C GLU A 20 -2.07 -5.10 14.29
N ASN A 21 -1.49 -5.97 15.13
CA ASN A 21 -0.58 -5.61 16.22
C ASN A 21 0.88 -5.80 15.82
N GLU A 22 1.78 -5.21 16.61
CA GLU A 22 3.21 -5.42 16.44
C GLU A 22 3.58 -6.90 16.62
N VAL A 23 4.37 -7.40 15.67
CA VAL A 23 4.77 -8.81 15.53
C VAL A 23 5.43 -9.35 16.79
N ARG A 24 6.22 -8.52 17.49
CA ARG A 24 6.90 -8.88 18.75
C ARG A 24 5.94 -9.24 19.89
N TYR A 25 4.69 -8.78 19.85
CA TYR A 25 3.67 -9.08 20.85
C TYR A 25 2.79 -10.27 20.49
N ILE A 26 3.11 -11.01 19.43
CA ILE A 26 2.34 -12.18 19.00
C ILE A 26 3.11 -13.44 19.42
N PRO A 27 2.75 -14.09 20.54
CA PRO A 27 3.44 -15.29 20.98
C PRO A 27 3.30 -16.39 19.94
N GLN A 28 4.36 -17.19 19.76
CA GLN A 28 4.37 -18.35 18.85
C GLN A 28 4.10 -18.02 17.38
N LEU A 29 4.19 -16.76 16.95
CA LEU A 29 3.99 -16.40 15.55
C LEU A 29 4.98 -17.12 14.63
N HIS A 30 6.25 -17.24 15.04
CA HIS A 30 7.26 -17.91 14.24
C HIS A 30 6.94 -19.40 14.05
N GLU A 31 6.66 -20.12 15.15
CA GLU A 31 6.21 -21.52 15.11
C GLU A 31 4.97 -21.70 14.23
N LEU A 32 4.04 -20.74 14.27
CA LEU A 32 2.86 -20.73 13.43
C LEU A 32 3.19 -20.63 11.93
N LEU A 33 4.08 -19.71 11.57
CA LEU A 33 4.51 -19.51 10.18
C LEU A 33 5.32 -20.69 9.67
N GLU A 34 6.21 -21.26 10.49
CA GLU A 34 6.96 -22.47 10.15
C GLU A 34 6.02 -23.65 9.88
N ASN A 35 5.04 -23.89 10.76
CA ASN A 35 4.05 -24.95 10.56
C ASN A 35 3.22 -24.77 9.29
N LEU A 36 2.85 -23.53 8.95
CA LEU A 36 2.14 -23.23 7.69
C LEU A 36 3.04 -23.42 6.48
N SER A 37 4.30 -23.00 6.60
CA SER A 37 5.29 -23.10 5.54
C SER A 37 5.50 -24.55 5.08
N GLY A 38 5.32 -25.54 5.97
CA GLY A 38 5.40 -26.97 5.67
C GLY A 38 4.16 -27.59 4.99
N ARG A 39 3.11 -26.81 4.69
CA ARG A 39 1.83 -27.33 4.15
C ARG A 39 1.55 -26.83 2.74
N LYS A 40 0.81 -27.64 1.98
CA LYS A 40 0.30 -27.26 0.65
C LYS A 40 -0.87 -26.28 0.78
N CYS A 41 -0.59 -24.99 0.86
CA CYS A 41 -1.59 -23.94 1.02
C CYS A 41 -1.21 -22.64 0.29
N CYS A 42 -2.17 -21.73 0.17
CA CYS A 42 -1.95 -20.39 -0.38
C CYS A 42 -2.16 -19.36 0.72
N VAL A 43 -1.12 -18.64 1.10
CA VAL A 43 -1.15 -17.68 2.19
C VAL A 43 -1.38 -16.26 1.66
N GLN A 44 -2.24 -15.53 2.35
CA GLN A 44 -2.38 -14.08 2.23
C GLN A 44 -1.89 -13.43 3.52
N LEU A 45 -0.71 -12.79 3.47
CA LEU A 45 -0.05 -12.23 4.64
C LEU A 45 -0.21 -10.71 4.69
N PHE A 46 -0.92 -10.22 5.70
CA PHE A 46 -1.16 -8.80 5.92
C PHE A 46 -0.52 -8.33 7.22
N VAL A 47 0.74 -7.87 7.16
CA VAL A 47 1.47 -7.28 8.30
C VAL A 47 1.12 -5.80 8.43
N LYS A 48 -0.17 -5.54 8.69
CA LYS A 48 -0.76 -4.19 8.67
C LYS A 48 -0.09 -3.25 9.65
N HIS A 49 0.33 -3.73 10.83
CA HIS A 49 0.99 -2.88 11.81
C HIS A 49 2.26 -2.22 11.25
N GLN A 50 3.16 -3.02 10.66
CA GLN A 50 4.41 -2.52 10.08
C GLN A 50 4.19 -1.70 8.80
N PHE A 51 3.14 -2.01 8.04
CA PHE A 51 2.70 -1.17 6.92
C PHE A 51 2.24 0.22 7.41
N LYS A 52 1.52 0.28 8.53
CA LYS A 52 0.98 1.51 9.13
C LYS A 52 2.03 2.32 9.91
N HIS A 53 3.05 1.65 10.41
CA HIS A 53 4.00 2.16 11.40
C HIS A 53 5.40 1.58 11.14
N SER A 54 6.19 2.26 10.31
CA SER A 54 7.52 1.80 9.88
C SER A 54 8.55 1.74 11.01
N GLN A 55 8.31 2.45 12.13
CA GLN A 55 9.19 2.45 13.30
C GLN A 55 9.29 1.09 14.01
N TYR A 56 8.37 0.15 13.72
CA TYR A 56 8.35 -1.18 14.34
C TYR A 56 9.06 -2.24 13.47
N GLY A 57 10.06 -1.81 12.71
CA GLY A 57 10.95 -2.68 11.95
C GLY A 57 10.34 -3.16 10.64
N THR A 58 10.90 -4.25 10.13
CA THR A 58 10.54 -4.79 8.83
C THR A 58 9.91 -6.17 8.94
N SER A 59 9.26 -6.57 7.86
CA SER A 59 8.50 -7.79 7.68
C SER A 59 9.31 -8.86 6.92
N ASP A 60 10.59 -8.60 6.59
CA ASP A 60 11.43 -9.48 5.77
C ASP A 60 11.49 -10.90 6.34
N SER A 61 11.79 -11.04 7.63
CA SER A 61 11.92 -12.35 8.30
C SER A 61 10.59 -13.13 8.33
N ILE A 62 9.47 -12.42 8.45
CA ILE A 62 8.11 -12.99 8.47
C ILE A 62 7.77 -13.57 7.10
N LEU A 63 8.04 -12.79 6.04
CA LEU A 63 7.83 -13.23 4.67
C LEU A 63 8.78 -14.39 4.33
N GLN A 64 10.06 -14.27 4.67
CA GLN A 64 11.07 -15.31 4.45
C GLN A 64 10.71 -16.64 5.12
N CYS A 65 10.12 -16.61 6.32
CA CYS A 65 9.67 -17.80 7.02
C CYS A 65 8.66 -18.62 6.20
N LEU A 66 7.80 -17.97 5.41
CA LEU A 66 6.84 -18.64 4.55
C LEU A 66 7.44 -19.05 3.19
N THR A 67 8.46 -18.34 2.71
CA THR A 67 9.05 -18.59 1.39
C THR A 67 10.18 -19.63 1.42
N ASN A 68 10.93 -19.75 2.51
CA ASN A 68 12.08 -20.66 2.57
C ASN A 68 11.68 -22.15 2.59
N ALA A 69 10.41 -22.46 2.90
CA ALA A 69 9.90 -23.83 2.86
C ALA A 69 9.47 -24.30 1.46
N THR A 70 9.50 -23.41 0.46
CA THR A 70 8.99 -23.64 -0.91
C THR A 70 9.72 -24.73 -1.69
N GLY A 71 10.85 -25.24 -1.20
CA GLY A 71 11.57 -26.34 -1.84
C GLY A 71 10.78 -27.66 -1.92
N ASN A 72 9.85 -27.92 -0.98
CA ASN A 72 9.11 -29.21 -0.95
C ASN A 72 7.66 -29.14 -0.46
N SER A 73 7.20 -28.06 0.17
CA SER A 73 5.93 -28.04 0.90
C SER A 73 4.70 -27.63 0.09
N GLY A 74 4.87 -27.02 -1.08
CA GLY A 74 3.77 -26.46 -1.87
C GLY A 74 3.06 -25.26 -1.22
N CYS A 75 3.62 -24.67 -0.16
CA CYS A 75 3.14 -23.40 0.41
C CYS A 75 3.49 -22.24 -0.53
N THR A 76 2.53 -21.38 -0.82
CA THR A 76 2.73 -20.19 -1.67
C THR A 76 2.20 -18.94 -0.98
N VAL A 77 2.73 -17.77 -1.33
CA VAL A 77 2.25 -16.49 -0.80
C VAL A 77 1.74 -15.67 -1.97
N SER A 78 0.44 -15.42 -2.01
CA SER A 78 -0.19 -14.67 -3.12
C SER A 78 -0.37 -13.19 -2.82
N HIS A 79 -0.51 -12.85 -1.53
CA HIS A 79 -0.75 -11.48 -1.07
C HIS A 79 0.25 -11.13 0.03
N PHE A 80 0.81 -9.93 -0.09
CA PHE A 80 1.67 -9.37 0.94
C PHE A 80 1.35 -7.91 1.21
N THR A 81 1.32 -7.54 2.50
CA THR A 81 1.30 -6.15 2.97
C THR A 81 2.29 -6.02 4.12
N GLY A 82 3.18 -5.03 4.05
CA GLY A 82 4.14 -4.81 5.12
C GLY A 82 5.18 -3.74 4.79
N ASN A 83 6.32 -3.84 5.48
CA ASN A 83 7.50 -3.02 5.28
C ASN A 83 8.68 -3.94 4.98
N LEU A 84 9.40 -3.76 3.87
CA LEU A 84 10.51 -4.64 3.49
C LEU A 84 11.76 -3.81 3.25
N GLN A 85 12.93 -4.28 3.70
CA GLN A 85 14.21 -3.66 3.34
C GLN A 85 14.62 -3.98 1.90
N SER A 86 14.22 -5.16 1.41
CA SER A 86 14.59 -5.64 0.07
C SER A 86 13.41 -6.31 -0.61
N LEU A 87 13.32 -6.17 -1.93
CA LEU A 87 12.35 -6.91 -2.73
C LEU A 87 12.83 -8.33 -3.07
N ALA A 88 14.08 -8.68 -2.76
CA ALA A 88 14.62 -10.01 -3.03
C ALA A 88 13.89 -11.13 -2.24
N VAL A 89 13.17 -10.76 -1.17
CA VAL A 89 12.39 -11.70 -0.36
C VAL A 89 10.98 -11.95 -0.91
N ILE A 90 10.57 -11.24 -1.96
CA ILE A 90 9.25 -11.38 -2.57
C ILE A 90 9.24 -12.64 -3.44
N PRO A 91 8.42 -13.65 -3.12
CA PRO A 91 8.28 -14.82 -3.97
C PRO A 91 7.54 -14.49 -5.26
N GLU A 92 7.84 -15.23 -6.32
CA GLU A 92 7.24 -15.07 -7.66
C GLU A 92 5.72 -15.30 -7.68
N THR A 93 5.18 -15.95 -6.65
CA THR A 93 3.75 -16.23 -6.49
C THR A 93 2.93 -15.04 -6.03
N ILE A 94 3.55 -13.94 -5.60
CA ILE A 94 2.83 -12.73 -5.19
C ILE A 94 2.21 -12.03 -6.41
N THR A 95 0.90 -11.83 -6.34
CA THR A 95 0.13 -11.03 -7.30
C THR A 95 -0.43 -9.75 -6.69
N PHE A 96 -0.53 -9.68 -5.34
CA PHE A 96 -0.98 -8.50 -4.60
C PHE A 96 0.11 -8.03 -3.64
N LEU A 97 0.60 -6.81 -3.85
CA LEU A 97 1.71 -6.26 -3.09
C LEU A 97 1.36 -4.90 -2.49
N ARG A 98 1.57 -4.72 -1.19
CA ARG A 98 1.53 -3.41 -0.52
C ARG A 98 2.80 -3.20 0.31
N LEU A 99 3.49 -2.10 0.04
CA LEU A 99 4.77 -1.76 0.67
C LEU A 99 4.80 -0.35 1.22
N THR A 100 5.73 -0.11 2.12
CA THR A 100 5.95 1.18 2.76
C THR A 100 7.28 1.80 2.30
N LEU A 101 7.30 3.10 2.03
CA LEU A 101 8.49 3.89 1.79
C LEU A 101 8.75 4.76 3.03
N ILE A 102 9.89 4.55 3.68
CA ILE A 102 10.16 5.11 5.01
C ILE A 102 10.91 6.46 4.92
N ASN A 103 11.90 6.54 4.05
CA ASN A 103 12.75 7.69 3.78
C ASN A 103 13.22 7.65 2.31
N ASN A 104 13.98 8.66 1.86
CA ASN A 104 14.39 8.76 0.45
C ASN A 104 15.32 7.63 0.01
N GLU A 105 16.30 7.24 0.83
CA GLU A 105 17.23 6.15 0.52
C GLU A 105 16.48 4.82 0.32
N HIS A 106 15.56 4.52 1.23
CA HIS A 106 14.69 3.36 1.15
C HIS A 106 13.77 3.43 -0.07
N ALA A 107 13.18 4.61 -0.33
CA ALA A 107 12.32 4.82 -1.48
C ALA A 107 13.05 4.58 -2.80
N GLU A 108 14.31 5.01 -2.91
CA GLU A 108 15.12 4.76 -4.09
C GLU A 108 15.32 3.27 -4.34
N VAL A 109 15.73 2.50 -3.32
CA VAL A 109 15.94 1.06 -3.41
C VAL A 109 14.64 0.34 -3.83
N ILE A 110 13.54 0.64 -3.15
CA ILE A 110 12.25 -0.04 -3.39
C ILE A 110 11.67 0.35 -4.76
N CYS A 111 11.67 1.63 -5.14
CA CYS A 111 11.13 2.05 -6.43
C CYS A 111 11.93 1.48 -7.61
N ASN A 112 13.27 1.38 -7.49
CA ASN A 112 14.09 0.70 -8.48
C ASN A 112 13.71 -0.77 -8.62
N GLY A 113 13.67 -1.49 -7.49
CA GLY A 113 13.35 -2.91 -7.50
C GLY A 113 11.93 -3.20 -8.01
N LEU A 114 10.95 -2.34 -7.73
CA LEU A 114 9.56 -2.53 -8.17
C LEU A 114 9.44 -2.57 -9.70
N ASN A 115 10.21 -1.73 -10.40
CA ASN A 115 10.23 -1.72 -11.86
C ASN A 115 10.75 -3.04 -12.44
N ASP A 116 11.75 -3.65 -11.81
CA ASP A 116 12.26 -4.96 -12.23
C ASP A 116 11.34 -6.10 -11.83
N LEU A 117 10.70 -6.01 -10.66
CA LEU A 117 9.72 -6.99 -10.18
C LEU A 117 8.55 -7.11 -11.16
N VAL A 118 7.92 -5.98 -11.54
CA VAL A 118 6.74 -5.99 -12.43
C VAL A 118 7.07 -6.49 -13.84
N LYS A 119 8.32 -6.40 -14.29
CA LYS A 119 8.76 -7.01 -15.57
C LYS A 119 8.88 -8.53 -15.49
N LYS A 120 9.27 -9.05 -14.32
CA LYS A 120 9.54 -10.49 -14.10
C LYS A 120 8.30 -11.26 -13.69
N GLN A 121 7.43 -10.64 -12.90
CA GLN A 121 6.20 -11.25 -12.42
C GLN A 121 5.00 -10.32 -12.61
N LYS A 122 3.86 -10.92 -12.91
CA LYS A 122 2.61 -10.19 -13.10
C LYS A 122 1.98 -9.86 -11.76
N LEU A 123 1.93 -8.57 -11.41
CA LEU A 123 1.14 -8.08 -10.29
C LEU A 123 -0.27 -7.69 -10.75
N ASP A 124 -1.29 -8.18 -10.06
CA ASP A 124 -2.68 -7.74 -10.23
C ASP A 124 -2.95 -6.45 -9.43
N TYR A 125 -2.16 -6.21 -8.38
CA TYR A 125 -2.30 -5.04 -7.53
C TYR A 125 -0.98 -4.60 -6.89
N LEU A 126 -0.73 -3.29 -6.94
CA LEU A 126 0.32 -2.62 -6.20
C LEU A 126 -0.27 -1.50 -5.33
N GLY A 127 0.19 -1.47 -4.08
CA GLY A 127 -0.07 -0.39 -3.14
C GLY A 127 1.23 0.13 -2.53
N VAL A 128 1.35 1.44 -2.40
CA VAL A 128 2.54 2.09 -1.83
C VAL A 128 2.11 3.07 -0.76
N HIS A 129 2.63 2.93 0.44
CA HIS A 129 2.44 3.86 1.53
C HIS A 129 3.70 4.68 1.74
N VAL A 130 3.58 5.99 1.69
CA VAL A 130 4.68 6.93 1.83
C VAL A 130 4.62 7.58 3.20
N MET A 131 5.70 7.43 3.97
CA MET A 131 5.85 8.02 5.30
C MET A 131 6.30 9.48 5.22
N GLU A 132 6.09 10.23 6.31
CA GLU A 132 6.40 11.67 6.41
C GLU A 132 7.88 11.99 6.08
N GLY A 133 8.79 11.06 6.32
CA GLY A 133 10.24 11.20 6.06
C GLY A 133 10.64 11.18 4.59
N VAL A 134 9.71 10.94 3.66
CA VAL A 134 9.99 10.92 2.21
C VAL A 134 9.70 12.28 1.58
N SER A 135 10.66 12.82 0.81
CA SER A 135 10.49 14.01 -0.04
C SER A 135 10.33 13.62 -1.51
N SER A 136 9.95 14.58 -2.36
CA SER A 136 9.84 14.37 -3.81
C SER A 136 11.20 14.19 -4.50
N ASP A 137 12.29 14.62 -3.86
CA ASP A 137 13.58 14.76 -4.50
C ASP A 137 14.23 13.39 -4.67
N GLY A 138 14.60 13.07 -5.91
CA GLY A 138 15.20 11.78 -6.24
C GLY A 138 14.21 10.60 -6.29
N LEU A 139 12.91 10.81 -6.01
CA LEU A 139 11.91 9.76 -6.19
C LEU A 139 11.77 9.37 -7.65
N LYS A 140 11.78 8.06 -7.90
CA LYS A 140 11.52 7.49 -9.22
C LYS A 140 10.06 7.09 -9.35
N ALA A 141 9.56 7.23 -10.57
CA ALA A 141 8.20 6.86 -10.89
C ALA A 141 7.94 5.37 -10.66
N LEU A 142 6.73 5.05 -10.19
CA LEU A 142 6.28 3.68 -9.94
C LEU A 142 5.86 3.00 -11.26
N PRO A 143 6.06 1.67 -11.39
CA PRO A 143 5.71 0.94 -12.59
C PRO A 143 4.19 0.94 -12.85
N ILE A 144 3.82 0.77 -14.11
CA ILE A 144 2.45 0.46 -14.51
C ILE A 144 2.24 -1.03 -14.25
N VAL A 145 1.25 -1.38 -13.42
CA VAL A 145 0.91 -2.79 -13.11
C VAL A 145 -0.22 -3.33 -13.99
N ASN A 146 -0.96 -2.44 -14.66
CA ASN A 146 -1.99 -2.82 -15.61
C ASN A 146 -1.85 -2.01 -16.89
N ASP A 147 -1.10 -2.51 -17.86
CA ASP A 147 -0.82 -1.82 -19.12
C ASP A 147 -2.08 -1.47 -19.90
N LYS A 148 -3.09 -2.36 -19.90
CA LYS A 148 -4.36 -2.13 -20.59
C LYS A 148 -5.14 -0.93 -20.04
N LYS A 149 -5.00 -0.66 -18.74
CA LYS A 149 -5.70 0.44 -18.05
C LYS A 149 -4.79 1.61 -17.68
N LEU A 150 -3.49 1.48 -17.96
CA LEU A 150 -2.42 2.38 -17.54
C LEU A 150 -2.49 2.70 -16.04
N GLU A 151 -2.78 1.70 -15.20
CA GLU A 151 -2.87 1.87 -13.74
C GLU A 151 -1.53 1.57 -13.07
N CYS A 152 -1.04 2.46 -12.20
CA CYS A 152 0.19 2.24 -11.44
C CYS A 152 -0.06 1.60 -10.06
N CYS A 153 -0.68 2.30 -9.13
CA CYS A 153 -0.90 1.79 -7.78
C CYS A 153 -2.06 2.51 -7.04
N THR A 154 -2.41 1.99 -5.87
CA THR A 154 -3.01 2.81 -4.81
C THR A 154 -1.89 3.45 -4.00
N LEU A 155 -1.99 4.74 -3.71
CA LEU A 155 -0.98 5.48 -2.95
C LEU A 155 -1.56 5.94 -1.61
N TRP A 156 -0.84 5.74 -0.51
CA TRP A 156 -1.16 6.28 0.80
C TRP A 156 -0.10 7.31 1.19
N LEU A 157 -0.53 8.43 1.76
CA LEU A 157 0.33 9.42 2.39
C LEU A 157 -0.27 9.73 3.77
N SER A 158 0.37 9.22 4.82
CA SER A 158 -0.13 9.40 6.19
C SER A 158 0.23 10.76 6.77
N ASP A 159 -0.56 11.18 7.76
CA ASP A 159 -0.23 12.28 8.67
C ASP A 159 -0.01 13.64 7.96
N VAL A 160 -0.57 13.80 6.76
CA VAL A 160 -0.47 15.05 5.97
C VAL A 160 -1.28 16.18 6.64
N ARG A 161 -0.61 17.32 6.83
CA ARG A 161 -1.16 18.57 7.40
C ARG A 161 -1.24 19.68 6.34
N ASP A 162 -1.88 20.79 6.71
CA ASP A 162 -2.11 21.96 5.84
C ASP A 162 -0.85 22.59 5.22
N ASP A 163 0.24 22.61 5.99
CA ASP A 163 1.56 23.09 5.61
C ASP A 163 2.36 22.07 4.77
N GLN A 164 1.91 20.82 4.74
CA GLN A 164 2.57 19.72 4.03
C GLN A 164 1.91 19.38 2.69
N VAL A 165 0.81 20.06 2.32
CA VAL A 165 0.07 19.76 1.09
C VAL A 165 0.94 19.85 -0.16
N ASP A 166 1.81 20.85 -0.26
CA ASP A 166 2.70 21.01 -1.43
C ASP A 166 3.73 19.88 -1.53
N LYS A 167 4.33 19.51 -0.39
CA LYS A 167 5.22 18.36 -0.30
C LYS A 167 4.50 17.08 -0.72
N ALA A 168 3.28 16.86 -0.23
CA ALA A 168 2.47 15.70 -0.59
C ALA A 168 2.18 15.66 -2.11
N CYS A 169 1.77 16.79 -2.71
CA CYS A 169 1.59 16.88 -4.16
C CYS A 169 2.86 16.55 -4.93
N GLY A 170 4.02 17.09 -4.50
CA GLY A 170 5.31 16.82 -5.12
C GLY A 170 5.67 15.33 -5.10
N VAL A 171 5.48 14.66 -3.96
CA VAL A 171 5.69 13.21 -3.81
C VAL A 171 4.75 12.42 -4.74
N ILE A 172 3.45 12.75 -4.73
CA ILE A 172 2.46 12.12 -5.61
C ILE A 172 2.85 12.31 -7.08
N ARG A 173 3.33 13.48 -7.46
CA ARG A 173 3.72 13.74 -8.84
C ARG A 173 5.00 13.01 -9.24
N ALA A 174 5.99 12.95 -8.36
CA ALA A 174 7.26 12.28 -8.60
C ALA A 174 7.10 10.76 -8.78
N LEU A 175 6.21 10.15 -7.99
CA LEU A 175 5.90 8.72 -8.09
C LEU A 175 5.01 8.37 -9.29
N LEU A 176 4.41 9.34 -9.98
CA LEU A 176 3.50 9.11 -11.09
C LEU A 176 4.25 8.97 -12.42
N THR A 177 4.18 7.78 -13.02
CA THR A 177 4.60 7.56 -14.41
C THR A 177 3.76 8.42 -15.36
N PRO A 178 4.34 9.15 -16.33
CA PRO A 178 3.64 10.20 -17.11
C PRO A 178 2.33 9.79 -17.81
N GLN A 179 2.22 8.54 -18.25
CA GLN A 179 1.03 8.02 -18.94
C GLN A 179 0.06 7.31 -17.97
N ALA A 180 0.50 7.06 -16.75
CA ALA A 180 -0.23 6.26 -15.78
C ALA A 180 -1.33 7.07 -15.08
N LYS A 181 -2.18 6.33 -14.37
CA LYS A 181 -3.20 6.85 -13.47
C LYS A 181 -3.11 6.11 -12.15
N TYR A 182 -3.25 6.82 -11.04
CA TYR A 182 -3.45 6.18 -9.75
C TYR A 182 -4.80 5.47 -9.71
N LYS A 183 -4.82 4.29 -9.10
CA LYS A 183 -6.07 3.60 -8.77
C LYS A 183 -6.84 4.36 -7.69
N SER A 184 -6.14 4.90 -6.69
CA SER A 184 -6.68 5.82 -5.66
C SER A 184 -5.51 6.49 -4.94
N ILE A 185 -5.76 7.66 -4.35
CA ILE A 185 -4.81 8.36 -3.47
C ILE A 185 -5.50 8.50 -2.12
N MET A 186 -4.82 8.12 -1.05
CA MET A 186 -5.38 7.98 0.28
C MET A 186 -4.55 8.78 1.27
N PHE A 187 -5.24 9.53 2.13
CA PHE A 187 -4.64 10.38 3.15
C PHE A 187 -5.16 9.95 4.53
N PRO A 188 -4.72 8.77 5.04
CA PRO A 188 -5.05 8.36 6.40
C PRO A 188 -4.41 9.28 7.44
N ARG A 189 -5.02 9.42 8.62
CA ARG A 189 -4.57 10.30 9.72
C ARG A 189 -4.32 11.77 9.33
N SER A 190 -4.78 12.18 8.17
CA SER A 190 -4.63 13.54 7.66
C SER A 190 -5.38 14.54 8.53
N ARG A 191 -4.78 15.73 8.67
CA ARG A 191 -5.36 16.87 9.40
C ARG A 191 -5.43 18.07 8.46
N ILE A 192 -5.91 17.82 7.25
CA ILE A 192 -6.03 18.84 6.21
C ILE A 192 -7.37 19.55 6.38
N SER A 193 -7.35 20.87 6.50
CA SER A 193 -8.53 21.71 6.53
C SER A 193 -9.26 21.70 5.19
N PHE A 194 -10.54 22.07 5.20
CA PHE A 194 -11.36 22.11 3.99
C PHE A 194 -10.75 22.98 2.87
N ASP A 195 -10.21 24.16 3.21
CA ASP A 195 -9.60 25.05 2.22
C ASP A 195 -8.33 24.44 1.61
N LYS A 196 -7.56 23.74 2.44
CA LYS A 196 -6.37 23.01 1.98
C LYS A 196 -6.70 21.74 1.22
N CYS A 197 -7.83 21.08 1.46
CA CYS A 197 -8.33 20.03 0.57
C CYS A 197 -8.68 20.57 -0.82
N LYS A 198 -9.33 21.75 -0.91
CA LYS A 198 -9.58 22.38 -2.23
C LYS A 198 -8.27 22.72 -2.94
N TYR A 199 -7.29 23.23 -2.19
CA TYR A 199 -5.96 23.52 -2.71
C TYR A 199 -5.25 22.26 -3.20
N LEU A 200 -5.24 21.19 -2.41
CA LEU A 200 -4.70 19.87 -2.77
C LEU A 200 -5.25 19.39 -4.11
N VAL A 201 -6.58 19.38 -4.28
CA VAL A 201 -7.22 18.91 -5.53
C VAL A 201 -6.76 19.71 -6.74
N ARG A 202 -6.72 21.05 -6.62
CA ARG A 202 -6.27 21.94 -7.72
C ARG A 202 -4.79 21.78 -8.01
N SER A 203 -3.95 21.68 -6.99
CA SER A 203 -2.51 21.51 -7.12
C SER A 203 -2.16 20.18 -7.81
N LEU A 204 -2.84 19.09 -7.43
CA LEU A 204 -2.72 17.80 -8.13
C LEU A 204 -3.11 17.91 -9.61
N ALA A 205 -4.21 18.61 -9.93
CA ALA A 205 -4.64 18.79 -11.32
C ALA A 205 -3.64 19.62 -12.13
N GLN A 206 -3.14 20.72 -11.56
CA GLN A 206 -2.11 21.57 -12.18
C GLN A 206 -0.81 20.81 -12.46
N GLN A 207 -0.46 19.87 -11.59
CA GLN A 207 0.72 19.00 -11.77
C GLN A 207 0.48 17.84 -12.74
N GLY A 208 -0.73 17.73 -13.31
CA GLY A 208 -1.08 16.69 -14.28
C GLY A 208 -1.29 15.30 -13.66
N VAL A 209 -1.58 15.24 -12.35
CA VAL A 209 -1.87 13.98 -11.66
C VAL A 209 -3.20 13.42 -12.18
N LYS A 210 -3.21 12.13 -12.52
CA LYS A 210 -4.41 11.44 -13.02
C LYS A 210 -4.83 10.34 -12.05
N VAL A 211 -6.13 10.26 -11.79
CA VAL A 211 -6.76 9.21 -11.00
C VAL A 211 -7.83 8.53 -11.85
N LYS A 212 -8.00 7.22 -11.70
CA LYS A 212 -9.05 6.46 -12.39
C LYS A 212 -10.45 6.98 -12.04
N ASN A 213 -11.38 7.04 -13.00
CA ASN A 213 -12.75 7.55 -12.80
C ASN A 213 -13.56 6.86 -11.69
N LYS A 214 -13.28 5.58 -11.37
CA LYS A 214 -13.89 4.86 -10.23
C LYS A 214 -12.95 4.72 -9.02
N GLY A 215 -11.73 5.24 -9.16
CA GLY A 215 -10.84 5.54 -8.06
C GLY A 215 -11.28 6.81 -7.36
N GLY A 216 -10.45 7.28 -6.44
CA GLY A 216 -10.68 8.60 -5.88
C GLY A 216 -9.58 9.06 -4.95
N ILE A 217 -9.75 10.31 -4.51
CA ILE A 217 -9.04 10.85 -3.37
C ILE A 217 -9.85 10.49 -2.12
N ARG A 218 -9.19 9.86 -1.15
CA ARG A 218 -9.79 9.47 0.13
C ARG A 218 -9.07 10.18 1.25
N LEU A 219 -9.83 10.86 2.09
CA LEU A 219 -9.31 11.64 3.20
C LEU A 219 -9.87 11.10 4.51
N SER A 220 -9.02 11.00 5.54
CA SER A 220 -9.48 10.81 6.90
C SER A 220 -10.03 12.12 7.43
N SER A 221 -11.34 12.23 7.56
CA SER A 221 -11.92 13.37 8.27
C SER A 221 -13.21 12.93 8.96
N PRO A 222 -13.19 12.84 10.31
CA PRO A 222 -14.38 12.42 11.05
C PRO A 222 -15.53 13.44 10.95
N ASP A 223 -15.23 14.72 10.70
CA ASP A 223 -16.19 15.81 10.90
C ASP A 223 -16.40 16.71 9.66
N THR A 224 -16.24 16.19 8.46
CA THR A 224 -16.55 16.98 7.26
C THR A 224 -18.07 17.15 7.13
N ASP A 225 -18.56 18.38 7.35
CA ASP A 225 -19.92 18.80 7.01
C ASP A 225 -20.30 18.33 5.59
N LYS A 226 -21.51 17.75 5.44
CA LYS A 226 -22.05 17.25 4.17
C LYS A 226 -21.92 18.28 3.04
N ASN A 227 -22.19 19.56 3.33
CA ASN A 227 -22.09 20.63 2.33
C ASN A 227 -20.65 20.83 1.85
N LYS A 228 -19.68 20.78 2.76
CA LYS A 228 -18.25 20.85 2.41
C LYS A 228 -17.81 19.63 1.61
N LEU A 229 -18.25 18.43 2.00
CA LEU A 229 -17.93 17.20 1.27
C LEU A 229 -18.45 17.24 -0.17
N GLU A 230 -19.69 17.72 -0.39
CA GLU A 230 -20.26 17.82 -1.72
C GLU A 230 -19.49 18.82 -2.62
N GLN A 231 -19.05 19.94 -2.04
CA GLN A 231 -18.17 20.88 -2.75
C GLN A 231 -16.84 20.22 -3.18
N LEU A 232 -16.23 19.40 -2.32
CA LEU A 232 -14.99 18.68 -2.66
C LEU A 232 -15.22 17.62 -3.76
N LYS A 233 -16.35 16.91 -3.73
CA LYS A 233 -16.72 15.94 -4.78
C LYS A 233 -16.87 16.62 -6.14
N GLN A 234 -17.60 17.72 -6.19
CA GLN A 234 -17.79 18.49 -7.42
C GLN A 234 -16.47 19.04 -7.95
N LEU A 235 -15.61 19.54 -7.05
CA LEU A 235 -14.27 20.00 -7.40
C LEU A 235 -13.40 18.87 -7.97
N ALA A 236 -13.30 17.73 -7.29
CA ALA A 236 -12.50 16.58 -7.75
C ALA A 236 -13.00 16.02 -9.09
N LYS A 237 -14.32 15.98 -9.30
CA LYS A 237 -14.93 15.55 -10.56
C LYS A 237 -14.61 16.51 -11.71
N ARG A 238 -14.56 17.81 -11.44
CA ARG A 238 -14.25 18.84 -12.44
C ARG A 238 -12.76 18.89 -12.79
N GLU A 239 -11.88 18.92 -11.77
CA GLU A 239 -10.45 19.17 -11.96
C GLU A 239 -9.66 17.88 -12.26
N LEU A 240 -10.03 16.75 -11.64
CA LEU A 240 -9.29 15.48 -11.71
C LEU A 240 -10.07 14.34 -12.36
N HIS A 241 -11.36 14.56 -12.69
CA HIS A 241 -12.27 13.54 -13.22
C HIS A 241 -12.34 12.27 -12.37
N CYS A 242 -12.28 12.43 -11.04
CA CYS A 242 -12.35 11.32 -10.09
C CYS A 242 -13.30 11.63 -8.92
N GLU A 243 -13.55 10.61 -8.11
CA GLU A 243 -14.40 10.73 -6.92
C GLU A 243 -13.62 11.24 -5.70
N PHE A 244 -14.32 11.88 -4.78
CA PHE A 244 -13.77 12.31 -3.49
C PHE A 244 -14.55 11.69 -2.34
N TYR A 245 -13.84 11.12 -1.38
CA TYR A 245 -14.44 10.45 -0.22
C TYR A 245 -13.81 10.97 1.07
N CYS A 246 -14.66 11.24 2.07
CA CYS A 246 -14.25 11.27 3.46
C CYS A 246 -14.68 9.95 4.09
N SER A 247 -13.76 9.29 4.81
CA SER A 247 -14.06 8.01 5.45
C SER A 247 -13.37 7.90 6.80
N GLY A 248 -13.89 7.02 7.67
CA GLY A 248 -13.29 6.76 8.97
C GLY A 248 -11.94 6.06 8.83
N GLU A 249 -11.06 6.25 9.82
CA GLU A 249 -9.67 5.77 9.82
C GLU A 249 -9.53 4.28 9.47
N SER A 250 -10.38 3.43 10.04
CA SER A 250 -10.35 1.98 9.81
C SER A 250 -10.56 1.58 8.36
N SER A 251 -11.35 2.34 7.60
CA SER A 251 -11.68 2.05 6.20
C SER A 251 -10.61 2.47 5.20
N MET A 252 -9.57 3.16 5.65
CA MET A 252 -8.47 3.60 4.79
C MET A 252 -7.31 2.61 4.69
N TRP A 253 -7.28 1.54 5.50
CA TRP A 253 -6.16 0.61 5.58
C TRP A 253 -6.44 -0.74 4.90
#